data_AF-A0AAN3VVR9-F1
#
_entry.id   AF-A0AAN3VVR9-F1
#
_cell.length_a   1.000
_cell.length_b   1.000
_cell.length_c   1.000
_cell.angle_alpha   90.00
_cell.angle_beta   90.00
_cell.angle_gamma   90.00
#
_symmetry.space_group_name_H-M   'P 1'
#
loop_
_entity.id
_entity.type
_entity.pdbx_description
1 polymer ?
#
loop_
_entity_poly.entity_id
_entity_poly.type
_entity_poly.pdbx_seq_one_letter_code
_entity_poly.pdbx_strand_id
1 'polypeptide(L)'
;MRKLIFFLLLLVFVGCGNDETSNIKVPEDKNEPSKIATISYKFDITDKTSVKLQGDVYLYYGIDNLIPTVEEMKSVALELIQNHPSFENYFFYFHFQFSNLNEQGKDYNLYYRISKLGKEDFQITPLYEEIPMFNITFEDIVVGCGGIFPFYSVAPIKIGDSFDILKEKIGNPAVTKNNKVEYYLVNDKYQMFGVLALTLTENIVSDINFYSLNLHLKKSQIEDIKSYITGTKKYEELKIKELEDIF
;
A
#
# COMPACT_ATOMS: atom_id res chain seq x y z
N MET A 1 25.52 -63.28 54.04
CA MET A 1 25.81 -63.37 52.60
C MET A 1 24.55 -62.94 51.85
N ARG A 2 24.52 -61.73 51.27
CA ARG A 2 24.78 -61.40 49.83
C ARG A 2 23.64 -61.90 48.92
N LYS A 3 22.93 -61.15 48.08
CA LYS A 3 22.89 -59.74 47.56
C LYS A 3 21.42 -59.49 47.11
N LEU A 4 20.74 -58.37 47.37
CA LEU A 4 20.80 -57.02 46.77
C LEU A 4 20.60 -56.97 45.24
N ILE A 5 19.43 -56.49 44.79
CA ILE A 5 19.26 -55.65 43.60
C ILE A 5 18.21 -54.57 43.93
N PHE A 6 18.63 -53.31 43.73
CA PHE A 6 17.86 -52.08 43.83
C PHE A 6 16.97 -51.88 42.61
N PHE A 7 15.80 -51.27 42.79
CA PHE A 7 15.23 -50.37 41.78
C PHE A 7 14.57 -49.19 42.49
N LEU A 8 15.10 -47.99 42.20
CA LEU A 8 14.66 -46.70 42.67
C LEU A 8 13.72 -46.13 41.59
N LEU A 9 12.52 -45.65 41.92
CA LEU A 9 11.94 -44.52 41.18
C LEU A 9 10.93 -43.74 42.04
N LEU A 10 11.13 -42.43 42.01
CA LEU A 10 10.51 -41.37 42.80
C LEU A 10 8.99 -41.23 42.61
N LEU A 11 8.32 -40.89 43.71
CA LEU A 11 7.01 -40.25 43.77
C LEU A 11 7.11 -38.76 43.41
N VAL A 12 6.19 -38.26 42.57
CA VAL A 12 5.71 -36.87 42.64
C VAL A 12 4.20 -36.86 42.38
N PHE A 13 3.45 -36.40 43.37
CA PHE A 13 2.06 -35.95 43.24
C PHE A 13 2.02 -34.60 42.51
N VAL A 14 1.21 -34.51 41.46
CA VAL A 14 0.61 -33.27 40.94
C VAL A 14 -0.82 -33.68 40.56
N GLY A 15 -1.89 -33.22 41.21
CA GLY A 15 -2.29 -31.83 41.34
C GLY A 15 -3.30 -31.54 40.22
N CYS A 16 -4.60 -31.65 40.53
CA CYS A 16 -5.72 -31.39 39.62
C CYS A 16 -5.67 -30.00 38.98
N GLY A 17 -6.04 -29.89 37.70
CA GLY A 17 -6.34 -28.62 37.05
C GLY A 17 -6.73 -28.77 35.58
N ASN A 18 -8.05 -28.74 35.34
CA ASN A 18 -8.76 -28.44 34.08
C ASN A 18 -8.43 -29.21 32.80
N ASP A 19 -9.37 -30.08 32.41
CA ASP A 19 -9.70 -30.36 31.01
C ASP A 19 -11.22 -30.39 30.85
N GLU A 20 -11.83 -29.27 30.45
CA GLU A 20 -13.08 -29.27 29.70
C GLU A 20 -12.89 -28.42 28.44
N THR A 21 -12.48 -29.12 27.38
CA THR A 21 -12.86 -28.94 25.98
C THR A 21 -13.62 -27.68 25.61
N SER A 22 -12.90 -26.68 25.10
CA SER A 22 -13.42 -25.78 24.08
C SER A 22 -12.73 -26.10 22.76
N ASN A 23 -13.45 -26.77 21.86
CA ASN A 23 -13.08 -26.89 20.46
C ASN A 23 -13.05 -25.49 19.83
N ILE A 24 -11.89 -24.84 19.83
CA ILE A 24 -11.63 -23.71 18.95
C ILE A 24 -10.84 -24.29 17.78
N LYS A 25 -11.51 -24.46 16.64
CA LYS A 25 -10.84 -24.56 15.36
C LYS A 25 -10.05 -23.26 15.19
N VAL A 26 -8.75 -23.33 15.38
CA VAL A 26 -7.81 -22.36 14.83
C VAL A 26 -7.93 -22.47 13.31
N PRO A 27 -8.36 -21.43 12.57
CA PRO A 27 -8.24 -21.47 11.12
C PRO A 27 -6.75 -21.50 10.77
N GLU A 28 -6.40 -22.47 9.95
CA GLU A 28 -5.06 -22.73 9.45
C GLU A 28 -4.48 -21.50 8.74
N ASP A 29 -3.22 -21.26 9.06
CA ASP A 29 -2.31 -20.39 8.33
C ASP A 29 -2.02 -20.98 6.93
N LYS A 30 -2.28 -20.21 5.85
CA LYS A 30 -1.47 -20.11 4.61
C LYS A 30 -2.18 -19.32 3.48
N ASN A 31 -1.58 -18.17 3.16
CA ASN A 31 -1.50 -17.52 1.83
C ASN A 31 -2.73 -16.89 1.14
N GLU A 32 -3.96 -17.03 1.63
CA GLU A 32 -5.09 -16.36 0.97
C GLU A 32 -5.48 -15.03 1.65
N PRO A 33 -5.56 -13.93 0.90
CA PRO A 33 -5.94 -12.64 1.47
C PRO A 33 -7.39 -12.66 1.97
N SER A 34 -7.61 -12.10 3.16
CA SER A 34 -8.95 -11.88 3.71
C SER A 34 -9.60 -10.67 3.02
N LYS A 35 -10.93 -10.67 2.91
CA LYS A 35 -11.69 -9.66 2.13
C LYS A 35 -12.84 -9.07 2.94
N ILE A 36 -12.78 -7.76 3.14
CA ILE A 36 -13.94 -6.95 3.53
C ILE A 36 -14.31 -6.09 2.35
N ALA A 37 -15.56 -6.21 1.91
CA ALA A 37 -16.28 -5.38 0.94
C ALA A 37 -15.57 -5.11 -0.41
N THR A 38 -14.32 -4.66 -0.43
CA THR A 38 -13.58 -4.13 -1.58
C THR A 38 -12.04 -4.30 -1.50
N ILE A 39 -11.46 -4.72 -0.35
CA ILE A 39 -10.00 -4.76 -0.16
C ILE A 39 -9.53 -6.15 0.26
N SER A 40 -8.57 -6.68 -0.50
CA SER A 40 -7.79 -7.85 -0.13
C SER A 40 -6.65 -7.42 0.79
N TYR A 41 -6.40 -8.18 1.87
CA TYR A 41 -5.28 -7.92 2.77
C TYR A 41 -4.72 -9.22 3.36
N LYS A 42 -3.44 -9.18 3.74
CA LYS A 42 -2.79 -10.20 4.58
C LYS A 42 -2.48 -9.59 5.95
N PHE A 43 -2.76 -10.32 7.02
CA PHE A 43 -2.47 -9.89 8.39
C PHE A 43 -1.48 -10.85 9.07
N ASP A 44 -0.36 -10.30 9.53
CA ASP A 44 0.67 -11.04 10.27
C ASP A 44 0.77 -10.48 11.70
N ILE A 45 0.59 -11.34 12.71
CA ILE A 45 0.71 -10.93 14.11
C ILE A 45 2.19 -10.72 14.44
N THR A 46 2.57 -9.53 14.90
CA THR A 46 3.95 -9.19 15.26
C THR A 46 4.18 -9.20 16.77
N ASP A 47 3.18 -8.88 17.57
CA ASP A 47 3.25 -8.97 19.03
C ASP A 47 1.86 -9.23 19.65
N LYS A 48 1.84 -10.01 20.74
CA LYS A 48 0.62 -10.37 21.46
C LYS A 48 0.91 -10.52 22.95
N THR A 49 0.10 -9.84 23.77
CA THR A 49 0.08 -9.98 25.24
C THR A 49 -1.33 -10.29 25.72
N SER A 50 -1.55 -10.39 27.04
CA SER A 50 -2.90 -10.57 27.59
C SER A 50 -3.84 -9.39 27.36
N VAL A 51 -3.34 -8.18 27.08
CA VAL A 51 -4.14 -6.95 26.94
C VAL A 51 -3.98 -6.25 25.59
N LYS A 52 -3.09 -6.76 24.73
CA LYS A 52 -2.70 -6.11 23.47
C LYS A 52 -2.58 -7.11 22.32
N LEU A 53 -3.10 -6.74 21.16
CA LEU A 53 -2.77 -7.34 19.87
C LEU A 53 -2.07 -6.31 18.97
N GLN A 54 -1.01 -6.74 18.30
CA GLN A 54 -0.27 -5.95 17.34
C GLN A 54 0.10 -6.79 16.11
N GLY A 55 0.01 -6.18 14.92
CA GLY A 55 0.41 -6.86 13.69
C GLY A 55 0.48 -5.95 12.47
N ASP A 56 1.04 -6.51 11.41
CA ASP A 56 1.24 -5.87 10.12
C ASP A 56 0.11 -6.28 9.18
N VAL A 57 -0.46 -5.30 8.48
CA VAL A 57 -1.56 -5.45 7.53
C VAL A 57 -1.06 -5.06 6.15
N TYR A 58 -0.74 -6.06 5.33
CA TYR A 58 -0.31 -5.87 3.95
C TYR A 58 -1.53 -5.73 3.05
N LEU A 59 -1.77 -4.50 2.59
CA LEU A 59 -2.89 -4.16 1.72
C LEU A 59 -2.55 -4.43 0.26
N TYR A 60 -3.54 -4.97 -0.43
CA TYR A 60 -3.58 -4.96 -1.89
C TYR A 60 -4.42 -3.76 -2.35
N TYR A 61 -4.32 -3.38 -3.61
CA TYR A 61 -5.17 -2.32 -4.18
C TYR A 61 -6.66 -2.64 -3.99
N GLY A 62 -7.45 -1.62 -3.67
CA GLY A 62 -8.89 -1.72 -3.46
C GLY A 62 -9.65 -1.91 -4.78
N ILE A 63 -10.98 -1.73 -4.72
CA ILE A 63 -11.83 -1.75 -5.93
C ILE A 63 -11.33 -0.75 -6.97
N ASP A 64 -11.42 -1.16 -8.23
CA ASP A 64 -10.98 -0.40 -9.40
C ASP A 64 -9.49 0.04 -9.34
N ASN A 65 -8.66 -0.79 -8.69
CA ASN A 65 -7.23 -0.57 -8.51
C ASN A 65 -6.92 0.78 -7.85
N LEU A 66 -7.69 1.19 -6.84
CA LEU A 66 -7.41 2.40 -6.07
C LEU A 66 -6.52 2.11 -4.86
N ILE A 67 -5.79 3.12 -4.39
CA ILE A 67 -5.15 3.06 -3.07
C ILE A 67 -6.26 3.12 -2.02
N PRO A 68 -6.40 2.12 -1.13
CA PRO A 68 -7.30 2.14 0.00
C PRO A 68 -7.31 3.47 0.77
N THR A 69 -8.51 3.99 1.00
CA THR A 69 -8.72 5.17 1.84
C THR A 69 -8.56 4.84 3.32
N VAL A 70 -8.37 5.88 4.14
CA VAL A 70 -8.29 5.73 5.60
C VAL A 70 -9.54 5.09 6.20
N GLU A 71 -10.73 5.38 5.68
CA GLU A 71 -11.98 4.79 6.18
C GLU A 71 -12.11 3.31 5.81
N GLU A 72 -11.62 2.91 4.63
CA GLU A 72 -11.58 1.50 4.27
C GLU A 72 -10.54 0.74 5.12
N MET A 73 -9.38 1.35 5.41
CA MET A 73 -8.40 0.77 6.35
C MET A 73 -8.94 0.63 7.78
N LYS A 74 -9.76 1.59 8.26
CA LYS A 74 -10.48 1.43 9.53
C LYS A 74 -11.44 0.24 9.51
N SER A 75 -12.09 -0.01 8.38
CA SER A 75 -12.98 -1.15 8.22
C SER A 75 -12.23 -2.47 8.35
N VAL A 76 -11.02 -2.56 7.78
CA VAL A 76 -10.08 -3.68 8.00
C VAL A 76 -9.70 -3.83 9.48
N ALA A 77 -9.34 -2.73 10.15
CA ALA A 77 -9.02 -2.76 11.57
C ALA A 77 -10.20 -3.25 12.45
N LEU A 78 -11.43 -2.87 12.11
CA LEU A 78 -12.64 -3.32 12.82
C LEU A 78 -12.87 -4.83 12.67
N GLU A 79 -12.72 -5.38 11.47
CA GLU A 79 -12.82 -6.84 11.29
C GLU A 79 -11.74 -7.58 12.08
N LEU A 80 -10.49 -7.11 12.04
CA LEU A 80 -9.40 -7.71 12.80
C LEU A 80 -9.71 -7.73 14.31
N ILE A 81 -10.31 -6.67 14.84
CA ILE A 81 -10.78 -6.62 16.24
C ILE A 81 -11.89 -7.65 16.48
N GLN A 82 -12.87 -7.75 15.58
CA GLN A 82 -13.98 -8.72 15.70
C GLN A 82 -13.49 -10.17 15.66
N ASN A 83 -12.48 -10.45 14.84
CA ASN A 83 -11.85 -11.78 14.73
C ASN A 83 -10.94 -12.08 15.93
N HIS A 84 -10.52 -11.06 16.68
CA HIS A 84 -9.64 -11.18 17.84
C HIS A 84 -10.15 -10.37 19.05
N PRO A 85 -11.32 -10.65 19.62
CA PRO A 85 -12.00 -9.77 20.58
C PRO A 85 -11.42 -9.80 22.01
N SER A 86 -10.42 -10.65 22.27
CA SER A 86 -9.89 -10.92 23.61
C SER A 86 -8.92 -9.86 24.15
N PHE A 87 -8.66 -8.79 23.41
CA PHE A 87 -7.66 -7.79 23.76
C PHE A 87 -8.33 -6.44 24.05
N GLU A 88 -7.73 -5.68 24.97
CA GLU A 88 -8.22 -4.34 25.29
C GLU A 88 -7.69 -3.30 24.29
N ASN A 89 -6.47 -3.54 23.77
CA ASN A 89 -5.77 -2.59 22.92
C ASN A 89 -5.30 -3.24 21.61
N TYR A 90 -5.42 -2.49 20.52
CA TYR A 90 -5.10 -2.96 19.17
C TYR A 90 -4.19 -1.97 18.46
N PHE A 91 -3.17 -2.48 17.78
CA PHE A 91 -2.21 -1.68 17.02
C PHE A 91 -1.93 -2.35 15.67
N PHE A 92 -2.43 -1.77 14.59
CA PHE A 92 -2.27 -2.30 13.24
C PHE A 92 -1.40 -1.38 12.40
N TYR A 93 -0.33 -1.92 11.83
CA TYR A 93 0.59 -1.23 10.93
C TYR A 93 0.22 -1.58 9.49
N PHE A 94 -0.18 -0.60 8.69
CA PHE A 94 -0.67 -0.82 7.33
C PHE A 94 0.43 -0.59 6.31
N HIS A 95 0.66 -1.60 5.47
CA HIS A 95 1.69 -1.62 4.44
C HIS A 95 1.08 -1.69 3.03
N PHE A 96 1.64 -0.98 2.05
CA PHE A 96 1.35 -1.12 0.62
C PHE A 96 2.51 -1.77 -0.12
N GLN A 97 2.28 -2.59 -1.14
CA GLN A 97 3.33 -3.36 -1.83
C GLN A 97 4.27 -2.52 -2.73
N PHE A 98 4.93 -1.51 -2.18
CA PHE A 98 6.04 -0.81 -2.85
C PHE A 98 7.36 -1.46 -2.42
N SER A 99 8.23 -1.76 -3.38
CA SER A 99 9.62 -2.10 -3.07
C SER A 99 10.52 -0.89 -3.30
N ASN A 100 11.68 -0.88 -2.65
CA ASN A 100 12.76 0.03 -2.99
C ASN A 100 13.96 -0.83 -3.38
N LEU A 101 14.37 -0.76 -4.65
CA LEU A 101 15.55 -1.49 -5.14
C LEU A 101 16.87 -0.77 -4.82
N ASN A 102 16.83 0.48 -4.35
CA ASN A 102 18.02 1.22 -3.92
C ASN A 102 18.15 1.20 -2.40
N GLU A 103 18.84 0.16 -1.95
CA GLU A 103 19.50 -0.05 -0.66
C GLU A 103 19.54 1.16 0.29
N GLN A 104 18.65 1.17 1.30
CA GLN A 104 18.92 1.68 2.67
C GLN A 104 17.66 1.58 3.55
N GLY A 105 17.38 0.37 4.04
CA GLY A 105 16.80 0.09 5.37
C GLY A 105 15.51 0.76 5.88
N LYS A 106 14.83 1.61 5.10
CA LYS A 106 13.55 2.24 5.48
C LYS A 106 12.38 1.48 4.87
N ASP A 107 11.35 1.27 5.68
CA ASP A 107 10.13 0.55 5.30
C ASP A 107 9.17 1.48 4.54
N TYR A 108 9.49 1.79 3.29
CA TYR A 108 8.71 2.72 2.43
C TYR A 108 7.31 2.23 2.10
N ASN A 109 7.01 0.97 2.45
CA ASN A 109 5.68 0.40 2.34
C ASN A 109 4.79 0.74 3.54
N LEU A 110 5.30 1.28 4.66
CA LEU A 110 4.53 1.54 5.89
C LEU A 110 3.87 2.91 5.85
N TYR A 111 2.54 2.95 5.87
CA TYR A 111 1.78 4.19 5.60
C TYR A 111 1.05 4.72 6.82
N TYR A 112 0.36 3.84 7.54
CA TYR A 112 -0.45 4.24 8.68
C TYR A 112 -0.30 3.25 9.82
N ARG A 113 -0.38 3.76 11.03
CA ARG A 113 -0.77 2.98 12.21
C ARG A 113 -2.17 3.38 12.60
N ILE A 114 -3.06 2.39 12.69
CA ILE A 114 -4.40 2.54 13.26
C ILE A 114 -4.42 1.81 14.59
N SER A 115 -4.71 2.54 15.66
CA SER A 115 -4.78 1.99 17.01
C SER A 115 -6.12 2.24 17.67
N LYS A 116 -6.56 1.29 18.49
CA LYS A 116 -7.75 1.41 19.35
C LYS A 116 -7.35 1.10 20.78
N LEU A 117 -7.51 2.06 21.68
CA LEU A 117 -7.16 1.94 23.09
C LEU A 117 -8.43 1.81 23.93
N GLY A 118 -8.65 0.65 24.53
CA GLY A 118 -9.86 0.36 25.30
C GLY A 118 -11.14 0.72 24.54
N LYS A 119 -11.91 1.67 25.08
CA LYS A 119 -13.19 2.12 24.51
C LYS A 119 -13.06 3.34 23.59
N GLU A 120 -11.87 3.90 23.43
CA GLU A 120 -11.66 5.10 22.61
C GLU A 120 -11.89 4.81 21.12
N ASP A 121 -12.19 5.87 20.37
CA ASP A 121 -12.22 5.81 18.90
C ASP A 121 -10.82 5.55 18.33
N PHE A 122 -10.76 5.19 17.04
CA PHE A 122 -9.49 4.94 16.38
C PHE A 122 -8.59 6.17 16.38
N GLN A 123 -7.35 5.98 16.84
CA GLN A 123 -6.25 6.91 16.60
C GLN A 123 -5.52 6.49 15.32
N ILE A 124 -5.36 7.43 14.39
CA ILE A 124 -4.68 7.20 13.12
C ILE A 124 -3.41 8.04 13.10
N THR A 125 -2.28 7.37 12.93
CA THR A 125 -0.97 8.00 12.83
C THR A 125 -0.44 7.76 11.42
N PRO A 126 -0.25 8.78 10.57
CA PRO A 126 0.53 8.62 9.35
C PRO A 126 1.97 8.25 9.73
N LEU A 127 2.47 7.16 9.15
CA LEU A 127 3.81 6.63 9.36
C LEU A 127 4.67 6.66 8.11
N TYR A 128 4.12 7.14 7.00
CA TYR A 128 4.96 7.63 5.94
C TYR A 128 5.79 8.79 6.50
N GLU A 129 7.11 8.64 6.54
CA GLU A 129 7.99 9.82 6.51
C GLU A 129 7.66 10.60 5.24
N GLU A 130 8.07 11.87 5.09
CA GLU A 130 7.96 12.57 3.81
C GLU A 130 8.50 11.63 2.74
N ILE A 131 7.63 10.89 2.04
CA ILE A 131 8.05 9.79 1.18
C ILE A 131 8.91 10.54 0.21
N PRO A 132 10.23 10.28 0.18
CA PRO A 132 11.01 10.84 -0.86
C PRO A 132 10.54 10.03 -2.05
N MET A 133 9.46 10.45 -2.72
CA MET A 133 8.94 9.93 -4.00
C MET A 133 9.95 10.17 -5.13
N PHE A 134 11.21 10.33 -4.73
CA PHE A 134 12.31 10.92 -5.41
C PHE A 134 13.32 9.85 -5.81
N ASN A 135 13.25 8.64 -5.24
CA ASN A 135 14.09 7.48 -5.55
C ASN A 135 13.34 6.15 -5.34
N ILE A 136 12.07 6.06 -5.75
CA ILE A 136 11.28 4.81 -5.63
C ILE A 136 11.26 4.11 -6.98
N THR A 137 11.55 2.81 -6.96
CA THR A 137 11.31 1.90 -8.08
C THR A 137 10.17 0.97 -7.68
N PHE A 138 9.07 1.00 -8.41
CA PHE A 138 7.92 0.18 -8.11
C PHE A 138 8.08 -1.25 -8.64
N GLU A 139 7.49 -2.22 -7.95
CA GLU A 139 7.33 -3.57 -8.49
C GLU A 139 6.36 -3.56 -9.68
N ASP A 140 6.51 -4.50 -10.60
CA ASP A 140 5.65 -4.62 -11.78
C ASP A 140 4.16 -4.77 -11.43
N ILE A 141 3.86 -5.50 -10.35
CA ILE A 141 2.48 -5.73 -9.85
C ILE A 141 1.76 -4.44 -9.43
N VAL A 142 2.52 -3.39 -9.12
CA VAL A 142 2.00 -2.07 -8.74
C VAL A 142 1.69 -1.22 -9.97
N VAL A 143 2.42 -1.42 -11.06
CA VAL A 143 2.32 -0.56 -12.24
C VAL A 143 1.02 -0.85 -12.99
N GLY A 144 0.26 0.21 -13.25
CA GLY A 144 -1.12 0.11 -13.77
C GLY A 144 -2.18 0.10 -12.66
N CYS A 145 -1.77 0.16 -11.39
CA CYS A 145 -2.65 0.18 -10.23
C CYS A 145 -2.40 1.44 -9.37
N GLY A 146 -3.39 1.80 -8.56
CA GLY A 146 -3.28 2.86 -7.55
C GLY A 146 -3.03 4.27 -8.10
N GLY A 147 -3.33 4.53 -9.37
CA GLY A 147 -2.94 5.79 -10.01
C GLY A 147 -1.49 5.85 -10.48
N ILE A 148 -0.76 4.73 -10.47
CA ILE A 148 0.64 4.62 -10.88
C ILE A 148 0.69 4.02 -12.27
N PHE A 149 1.13 4.79 -13.27
CA PHE A 149 1.10 4.37 -14.67
C PHE A 149 2.43 4.64 -15.38
N PRO A 150 2.82 3.79 -16.35
CA PRO A 150 3.96 4.09 -17.19
C PRO A 150 3.77 5.40 -17.94
N PHE A 151 4.82 6.23 -17.99
CA PHE A 151 4.76 7.53 -18.66
C PHE A 151 4.36 7.38 -20.14
N TYR A 152 4.78 6.30 -20.80
CA TYR A 152 4.44 6.04 -22.20
C TYR A 152 2.94 5.74 -22.47
N SER A 153 2.14 5.43 -21.45
CA SER A 153 0.75 4.99 -21.64
C SER A 153 -0.28 6.11 -21.51
N VAL A 154 0.08 7.23 -20.87
CA VAL A 154 -0.92 8.25 -20.50
C VAL A 154 -1.32 9.15 -21.65
N ALA A 155 -0.41 9.42 -22.59
CA ALA A 155 -0.64 10.31 -23.72
C ALA A 155 -1.39 9.64 -24.88
N PRO A 156 -2.07 10.40 -25.77
CA PRO A 156 -2.35 11.83 -25.65
C PRO A 156 -3.53 12.11 -24.69
N ILE A 157 -3.55 13.31 -24.12
CA ILE A 157 -4.63 13.91 -23.31
C ILE A 157 -4.80 15.36 -23.77
N LYS A 158 -6.04 15.77 -24.05
CA LYS A 158 -6.34 17.12 -24.53
C LYS A 158 -7.27 17.86 -23.58
N ILE A 159 -7.11 19.18 -23.53
CA ILE A 159 -8.12 20.05 -22.92
C ILE A 159 -9.43 19.87 -23.69
N GLY A 160 -10.52 19.67 -22.97
CA GLY A 160 -11.84 19.33 -23.51
C GLY A 160 -12.16 17.83 -23.49
N ASP A 161 -11.19 16.96 -23.22
CA ASP A 161 -11.46 15.52 -23.08
C ASP A 161 -12.33 15.23 -21.85
N SER A 162 -13.22 14.24 -21.98
CA SER A 162 -14.00 13.71 -20.85
C SER A 162 -13.09 12.90 -19.93
N PHE A 163 -13.13 13.21 -18.63
CA PHE A 163 -12.35 12.49 -17.64
C PHE A 163 -12.82 11.05 -17.46
N ASP A 164 -14.10 10.75 -17.67
CA ASP A 164 -14.58 9.36 -17.65
C ASP A 164 -13.93 8.52 -18.76
N ILE A 165 -13.79 9.07 -19.96
CA ILE A 165 -13.11 8.40 -21.09
C ILE A 165 -11.61 8.25 -20.79
N LEU A 166 -10.99 9.24 -20.14
CA LEU A 166 -9.60 9.11 -19.72
C LEU A 166 -9.40 8.02 -18.67
N LYS A 167 -10.30 7.89 -17.69
CA LYS A 167 -10.25 6.81 -16.70
C LYS A 167 -10.37 5.42 -17.33
N GLU A 168 -11.17 5.27 -18.38
CA GLU A 168 -11.24 4.00 -19.12
C GLU A 168 -9.89 3.64 -19.79
N LYS A 169 -9.11 4.65 -20.19
CA LYS A 169 -7.81 4.47 -20.85
C LYS A 169 -6.66 4.25 -19.86
N ILE A 170 -6.56 5.11 -18.85
CA ILE A 170 -5.40 5.21 -17.96
C ILE A 170 -5.74 4.90 -16.50
N GLY A 171 -6.90 4.31 -16.24
CA GLY A 171 -7.36 3.94 -14.91
C GLY A 171 -7.68 5.11 -13.99
N ASN A 172 -7.90 4.78 -12.71
CA ASN A 172 -8.24 5.76 -11.70
C ASN A 172 -7.00 6.54 -11.21
N PRO A 173 -7.17 7.82 -10.81
CA PRO A 173 -6.08 8.62 -10.28
C PRO A 173 -5.67 8.18 -8.87
N ALA A 174 -4.42 8.51 -8.50
CA ALA A 174 -3.88 8.27 -7.15
C ALA A 174 -4.50 9.24 -6.13
N VAL A 175 -4.76 10.46 -6.57
CA VAL A 175 -5.36 11.52 -5.73
C VAL A 175 -6.56 12.10 -6.46
N THR A 176 -7.67 12.24 -5.74
CA THR A 176 -8.81 13.06 -6.14
C THR A 176 -9.12 14.04 -5.03
N LYS A 177 -8.93 15.34 -5.30
CA LYS A 177 -9.22 16.39 -4.32
C LYS A 177 -9.85 17.59 -5.01
N ASN A 178 -11.08 17.91 -4.62
CA ASN A 178 -11.90 18.93 -5.27
C ASN A 178 -12.03 18.65 -6.77
N ASN A 179 -11.51 19.55 -7.60
CA ASN A 179 -11.50 19.44 -9.05
C ASN A 179 -10.13 19.07 -9.61
N LYS A 180 -9.20 18.58 -8.78
CA LYS A 180 -7.87 18.14 -9.20
C LYS A 180 -7.74 16.64 -9.05
N VAL A 181 -7.14 16.02 -10.06
CA VAL A 181 -6.77 14.61 -10.04
C VAL A 181 -5.29 14.47 -10.38
N GLU A 182 -4.62 13.53 -9.73
CA GLU A 182 -3.18 13.31 -9.91
C GLU A 182 -2.89 11.84 -10.20
N TYR A 183 -2.01 11.61 -11.18
CA TYR A 183 -1.45 10.31 -11.51
C TYR A 183 0.06 10.34 -11.28
N TYR A 184 0.58 9.28 -10.68
CA TYR A 184 2.01 9.07 -10.54
C TYR A 184 2.53 8.37 -11.79
N LEU A 185 3.51 9.00 -12.44
CA LEU A 185 4.08 8.49 -13.68
C LEU A 185 5.43 7.87 -13.40
N VAL A 186 5.63 6.65 -13.89
CA VAL A 186 6.89 5.92 -13.78
C VAL A 186 7.57 5.81 -15.15
N ASN A 187 8.89 5.71 -15.16
CA ASN A 187 9.67 5.52 -16.38
C ASN A 187 9.70 4.05 -16.82
N ASP A 188 10.50 3.71 -17.83
CA ASP A 188 10.57 2.35 -18.40
C ASP A 188 11.16 1.30 -17.45
N LYS A 189 11.80 1.73 -16.36
CA LYS A 189 12.27 0.88 -15.25
C LYS A 189 11.37 0.95 -14.02
N TYR A 190 10.17 1.49 -14.16
CA TYR A 190 9.21 1.69 -13.06
C TYR A 190 9.72 2.60 -11.94
N GLN A 191 10.66 3.48 -12.25
CA GLN A 191 11.14 4.49 -11.33
C GLN A 191 10.22 5.71 -11.37
N MET A 192 9.94 6.33 -10.22
CA MET A 192 9.08 7.51 -10.14
C MET A 192 9.67 8.66 -10.98
N PHE A 193 8.95 9.06 -12.02
CA PHE A 193 9.39 10.07 -13.00
C PHE A 193 8.75 11.44 -12.75
N GLY A 194 7.48 11.46 -12.37
CA GLY A 194 6.77 12.70 -12.08
C GLY A 194 5.29 12.53 -11.83
N VAL A 195 4.60 13.65 -11.65
CA VAL A 195 3.16 13.72 -11.40
C VAL A 195 2.47 14.39 -12.57
N LEU A 196 1.47 13.72 -13.13
CA LEU A 196 0.51 14.32 -14.04
C LEU A 196 -0.67 14.82 -13.22
N ALA A 197 -0.91 16.12 -13.25
CA ALA A 197 -2.04 16.76 -12.59
C ALA A 197 -3.02 17.31 -13.62
N LEU A 198 -4.28 16.89 -13.51
CA LEU A 198 -5.37 17.39 -14.34
C LEU A 198 -6.31 18.24 -13.48
N THR A 199 -6.73 19.38 -14.01
CA THR A 199 -7.85 20.14 -13.42
C THR A 199 -9.11 19.88 -14.22
N LEU A 200 -10.19 19.55 -13.52
CA LEU A 200 -11.48 19.23 -14.10
C LEU A 200 -12.46 20.39 -13.92
N THR A 201 -13.35 20.57 -14.89
CA THR A 201 -14.54 21.40 -14.79
C THR A 201 -15.71 20.56 -15.29
N GLU A 202 -16.67 20.24 -14.41
CA GLU A 202 -17.83 19.39 -14.77
C GLU A 202 -17.44 18.10 -15.51
N ASN A 203 -16.43 17.38 -14.99
CA ASN A 203 -15.88 16.15 -15.57
C ASN A 203 -15.09 16.31 -16.89
N ILE A 204 -14.84 17.53 -17.33
CA ILE A 204 -14.03 17.83 -18.52
C ILE A 204 -12.64 18.30 -18.10
N VAL A 205 -11.60 17.83 -18.78
CA VAL A 205 -10.22 18.30 -18.58
C VAL A 205 -10.12 19.76 -19.02
N SER A 206 -9.83 20.64 -18.05
CA SER A 206 -9.69 22.08 -18.24
C SER A 206 -8.24 22.55 -18.20
N ASP A 207 -7.35 21.80 -17.55
CA ASP A 207 -5.91 22.10 -17.50
C ASP A 207 -5.09 20.81 -17.32
N ILE A 208 -3.86 20.81 -17.85
CA ILE A 208 -2.94 19.67 -17.85
C ILE A 208 -1.56 20.16 -17.43
N ASN A 209 -1.04 19.64 -16.32
CA ASN A 209 0.29 19.96 -15.81
C ASN A 209 1.11 18.70 -15.56
N PHE A 210 2.43 18.85 -15.70
CA PHE A 210 3.40 17.84 -15.32
C PHE A 210 4.41 18.44 -14.34
N TYR A 211 4.67 17.70 -13.25
CA TYR A 211 5.66 18.05 -12.24
C TYR A 211 6.71 16.95 -12.16
N SER A 212 7.96 17.28 -12.50
CA SER A 212 9.07 16.37 -12.28
C SER A 212 9.43 16.34 -10.79
N LEU A 213 9.43 15.16 -10.19
CA LEU A 213 9.86 14.99 -8.81
C LEU A 213 11.38 14.76 -8.81
N ASN A 214 12.13 15.70 -8.22
CA ASN A 214 13.59 15.64 -8.03
C ASN A 214 14.48 15.45 -9.27
N LEU A 215 13.93 15.59 -10.47
CA LEU A 215 14.72 15.66 -11.70
C LEU A 215 15.00 17.11 -12.05
N HIS A 216 16.28 17.42 -12.28
CA HIS A 216 16.70 18.69 -12.87
C HIS A 216 16.48 18.69 -14.38
N LEU A 217 15.22 18.61 -14.80
CA LEU A 217 14.86 18.68 -16.21
C LEU A 217 15.11 20.08 -16.76
N LYS A 218 15.78 20.15 -17.91
CA LYS A 218 15.90 21.39 -18.66
C LYS A 218 14.53 21.84 -19.13
N LYS A 219 14.34 23.15 -19.28
CA LYS A 219 13.09 23.73 -19.82
C LYS A 219 12.65 23.06 -21.13
N SER A 220 13.58 22.77 -22.04
CA SER A 220 13.29 22.08 -23.29
C SER A 220 12.75 20.66 -23.09
N GLN A 221 13.22 19.94 -22.07
CA GLN A 221 12.73 18.59 -21.75
C GLN A 221 11.32 18.65 -21.15
N ILE A 222 11.03 19.63 -20.30
CA ILE A 222 9.68 19.86 -19.75
C ILE A 222 8.69 20.18 -20.88
N GLU A 223 9.07 21.03 -21.84
CA GLU A 223 8.21 21.35 -22.99
C GLU A 223 8.02 20.16 -23.93
N ASP A 224 9.05 19.32 -24.11
CA ASP A 224 8.94 18.05 -24.84
C ASP A 224 7.97 17.08 -24.16
N ILE A 225 8.04 16.95 -22.82
CA ILE A 225 7.10 16.14 -22.03
C ILE A 225 5.67 16.62 -22.21
N LYS A 226 5.42 17.93 -22.07
CA LYS A 226 4.09 18.51 -22.30
C LYS A 226 3.60 18.26 -23.72
N SER A 227 4.48 18.41 -24.71
CA SER A 227 4.16 18.15 -26.13
C SER A 227 3.76 16.69 -26.35
N TYR A 228 4.47 15.76 -25.72
CA TYR A 228 4.09 14.35 -25.74
C TYR A 228 2.74 14.09 -25.05
N ILE A 229 2.56 14.56 -23.81
CA ILE A 229 1.30 14.37 -23.05
C ILE A 229 0.10 14.90 -23.85
N THR A 230 0.24 16.05 -24.51
CA THR A 230 -0.82 16.66 -25.32
C THR A 230 -0.98 16.07 -26.72
N GLY A 231 -0.08 15.16 -27.13
CA GLY A 231 -0.14 14.44 -28.40
C GLY A 231 0.44 15.18 -29.61
N THR A 232 1.19 16.25 -29.40
CA THR A 232 1.90 16.97 -30.48
C THR A 232 3.26 16.36 -30.81
N LYS A 233 3.77 15.47 -29.95
CA LYS A 233 5.04 14.77 -30.11
C LYS A 233 4.88 13.28 -29.79
N LYS A 234 5.65 12.42 -30.45
CA LYS A 234 5.64 10.97 -30.14
C LYS A 234 6.62 10.63 -29.01
N TYR A 235 6.40 9.49 -28.36
CA TYR A 235 7.26 9.04 -27.25
C TYR A 235 8.72 8.86 -27.70
N GLU A 236 8.92 8.24 -28.86
CA GLU A 236 10.24 7.90 -29.40
C GLU A 236 11.06 9.14 -29.80
N GLU A 237 10.42 10.31 -29.86
CA GLU A 237 11.05 11.58 -30.17
C GLU A 237 11.56 12.31 -28.91
N LEU A 238 11.27 11.79 -27.72
CA LEU A 238 11.70 12.36 -26.45
C LEU A 238 13.17 12.00 -26.19
N LYS A 239 14.01 13.04 -26.04
CA LYS A 239 15.45 12.89 -25.74
C LYS A 239 15.71 13.19 -24.27
N ILE A 240 15.18 12.33 -23.41
CA ILE A 240 15.21 12.47 -21.95
C ILE A 240 15.73 11.16 -21.38
N LYS A 241 16.98 11.15 -20.90
CA LYS A 241 17.63 9.92 -20.40
C LYS A 241 16.86 9.31 -19.23
N GLU A 242 16.22 10.16 -18.44
CA GLU A 242 15.46 9.80 -17.24
C GLU A 242 14.21 8.95 -17.54
N LEU A 243 13.80 8.84 -18.81
CA LEU A 243 12.77 7.90 -19.26
C LEU A 243 13.26 6.45 -19.28
N GLU A 244 14.55 6.23 -19.48
CA GLU A 244 15.17 4.90 -19.47
C GLU A 244 15.70 4.53 -18.07
N ASP A 245 16.33 5.49 -17.38
CA ASP A 245 16.87 5.31 -16.03
C ASP A 245 17.09 6.68 -15.34
N ILE A 246 16.64 6.83 -14.09
CA ILE A 246 16.89 8.03 -13.29
C ILE A 246 18.19 7.95 -12.48
N PHE A 247 18.81 6.76 -12.35
CA PHE A 247 20.05 6.54 -11.60
C PHE A 247 21.31 6.54 -12.47
#